data_AF-A0A955WQ81-F1
#
_entry.id   AF-A0A955WQ81-F1
#
_cell.length_a   1.000
_cell.length_b   1.000
_cell.length_c   1.000
_cell.angle_alpha   90.00
_cell.angle_beta   90.00
_cell.angle_gamma   90.00
#
_symmetry.space_group_name_H-M   'P 1'
#
loop_
_entity.id
_entity.type
_entity.pdbx_description
1 polymer ?
#
loop_
_entity_poly.entity_id
_entity_poly.type
_entity_poly.pdbx_seq_one_letter_code
_entity_poly.pdbx_strand_id
1 'polypeptide(L)'
;CRSECGNGRLDGGEECDDGNHIVGDGCDVNCRREPLPGPGEDCRGFMCSQGLSCFGIAEAGFRNICTHLCDTVADCGDFEGDVCCQRPGPQLIDRYCVPRALLPNGCAAQ
;
A
#
# COMPACT_ATOMS: atom_id res chain seq x y z
N CYS A 1 -16.43 19.71 18.67
CA CYS A 1 -15.45 18.90 17.91
C CYS A 1 -16.18 18.40 16.69
N ARG A 2 -15.79 18.86 15.50
CA ARG A 2 -16.30 18.31 14.24
C ARG A 2 -15.29 17.23 13.87
N SER A 3 -15.68 15.96 14.02
CA SER A 3 -14.94 14.86 13.43
C SER A 3 -15.02 15.04 11.92
N GLU A 4 -13.87 15.30 11.32
CA GLU A 4 -13.75 15.49 9.88
C GLU A 4 -12.81 14.41 9.40
N CYS A 5 -13.41 13.37 8.82
CA CYS A 5 -12.69 12.25 8.27
C CYS A 5 -11.65 12.72 7.25
N GLY A 6 -10.49 12.07 7.17
CA GLY A 6 -9.45 12.34 6.19
C GLY A 6 -8.59 13.55 6.53
N ASN A 7 -8.47 13.90 7.82
CA ASN A 7 -7.68 15.05 8.29
C ASN A 7 -6.28 14.67 8.81
N GLY A 8 -5.96 13.37 8.81
CA GLY A 8 -4.73 12.75 9.28
C GLY A 8 -4.68 12.53 10.79
N ARG A 9 -5.79 12.70 11.50
CA ARG A 9 -5.87 12.63 12.97
C ARG A 9 -7.11 11.84 13.38
N LEU A 10 -6.88 10.77 14.13
CA LEU A 10 -7.96 9.95 14.70
C LEU A 10 -8.77 10.77 15.73
N ASP A 11 -9.95 11.25 15.34
CA ASP A 11 -10.84 12.01 16.19
C ASP A 11 -11.86 11.11 16.92
N GLY A 12 -12.55 11.67 17.90
CA GLY A 12 -13.54 10.94 18.70
C GLY A 12 -14.76 10.52 17.87
N GLY A 13 -14.79 9.26 17.40
CA GLY A 13 -15.88 8.69 16.60
C GLY A 13 -15.41 8.02 15.29
N GLU A 14 -14.14 8.15 14.95
CA GLU A 14 -13.50 7.55 13.78
C GLU A 14 -12.76 6.25 14.16
N GLU A 15 -12.86 5.20 13.34
CA GLU A 15 -12.15 3.93 13.57
C GLU A 15 -10.76 3.90 12.92
N CYS A 16 -10.54 4.80 11.97
CA CYS A 16 -9.30 5.10 11.25
C CYS A 16 -9.37 6.56 10.74
N ASP A 17 -8.21 7.18 10.54
CA ASP A 17 -8.07 8.41 9.74
C ASP A 17 -6.68 8.37 9.10
N ASP A 18 -6.64 8.18 7.79
CA ASP A 18 -5.43 8.05 6.97
C ASP A 18 -5.09 9.35 6.21
N GLY A 19 -5.76 10.46 6.54
CA GLY A 19 -5.48 11.76 5.95
C GLY A 19 -5.99 11.95 4.53
N ASN A 20 -6.82 11.03 4.02
CA ASN A 20 -7.46 11.17 2.74
C ASN A 20 -8.88 10.53 2.77
N HIS A 21 -9.59 10.56 1.64
CA HIS A 21 -10.90 9.88 1.45
C HIS A 21 -10.80 8.82 0.36
N ILE A 22 -9.62 8.22 0.18
CA ILE A 22 -9.38 7.27 -0.88
C ILE A 22 -9.82 5.90 -0.37
N VAL A 23 -10.83 5.36 -1.04
CA VAL A 23 -11.36 4.03 -0.76
C VAL A 23 -10.34 3.02 -1.23
N GLY A 24 -9.93 2.14 -0.34
CA GLY A 24 -8.98 1.07 -0.58
C GLY A 24 -7.65 1.24 0.15
N ASP A 25 -7.45 2.35 0.86
CA ASP A 25 -6.22 2.63 1.61
C ASP A 25 -6.25 2.13 3.06
N GLY A 26 -7.30 1.41 3.42
CA GLY A 26 -7.52 0.87 4.77
C GLY A 26 -8.48 1.72 5.60
N CYS A 27 -8.87 2.90 5.10
CA CYS A 27 -9.87 3.76 5.69
C CYS A 27 -10.92 4.21 4.66
N ASP A 28 -12.18 3.86 4.89
CA ASP A 28 -13.28 4.25 4.02
C ASP A 28 -13.63 5.74 4.22
N VAL A 29 -14.35 6.34 3.26
CA VAL A 29 -14.84 7.74 3.33
C VAL A 29 -15.67 8.07 4.58
N ASN A 30 -16.16 7.04 5.28
CA ASN A 30 -16.88 7.17 6.55
C ASN A 30 -15.96 7.05 7.78
N CYS A 31 -14.63 7.07 7.60
CA CYS A 31 -13.61 6.83 8.62
C CYS A 31 -13.84 5.54 9.40
N ARG A 32 -14.20 4.50 8.64
CA ARG A 32 -14.32 3.12 9.12
C ARG A 32 -13.20 2.31 8.53
N ARG A 33 -12.63 1.39 9.30
CA ARG A 33 -11.63 0.48 8.76
C ARG A 33 -12.24 -0.35 7.65
N GLU A 34 -11.57 -0.36 6.51
CA GLU A 34 -12.01 -1.19 5.41
C GLU A 34 -11.80 -2.67 5.75
N PRO A 35 -12.69 -3.56 5.28
CA PRO A 35 -12.54 -5.00 5.49
C PRO A 35 -11.39 -5.60 4.69
N LEU A 36 -10.76 -4.82 3.79
CA LEU A 36 -9.66 -5.23 2.94
C LEU A 36 -8.39 -4.41 3.26
N PRO A 37 -7.20 -5.04 3.27
CA PRO A 37 -5.93 -4.35 3.48
C PRO A 37 -5.59 -3.40 2.33
N GLY A 38 -5.23 -2.16 2.69
CA GLY A 38 -4.75 -1.12 1.78
C GLY A 38 -3.22 -1.17 1.55
N PRO A 39 -2.63 -0.19 0.84
CA PRO A 39 -1.22 -0.21 0.48
C PRO A 39 -0.33 -0.22 1.73
N GLY A 40 0.62 -1.15 1.79
CA GLY A 40 1.52 -1.32 2.92
C GLY A 40 0.98 -2.16 4.09
N GLU A 41 -0.31 -2.51 4.09
CA GLU A 41 -0.95 -3.41 5.07
C GLU A 41 -0.61 -4.88 4.79
N ASP A 42 -0.63 -5.73 5.84
CA ASP A 42 -0.32 -7.15 5.70
C ASP A 42 -1.48 -7.95 5.08
N CYS A 43 -1.22 -8.64 3.96
CA CYS A 43 -2.19 -9.42 3.20
C CYS A 43 -2.07 -10.93 3.42
N ARG A 44 -1.76 -11.43 4.63
CA ARG A 44 -1.67 -12.87 4.96
C ARG A 44 -3.00 -13.64 4.80
N GLY A 45 -3.45 -13.83 3.56
CA GLY A 45 -4.61 -14.63 3.17
C GLY A 45 -5.87 -13.83 2.83
N PHE A 46 -5.81 -12.50 2.83
CA PHE A 46 -6.92 -11.63 2.41
C PHE A 46 -6.65 -11.02 1.03
N MET A 47 -7.73 -10.78 0.28
CA MET A 47 -7.62 -10.01 -0.96
C MET A 47 -7.32 -8.56 -0.61
N CYS A 48 -6.41 -7.93 -1.34
CA CYS A 48 -6.17 -6.49 -1.19
C CYS A 48 -7.36 -5.70 -1.75
N SER A 49 -7.44 -4.42 -1.39
CA SER A 49 -8.40 -3.48 -1.97
C SER A 49 -8.30 -3.41 -3.50
N GLN A 50 -9.33 -2.88 -4.16
CA GLN A 50 -9.40 -2.91 -5.62
C GLN A 50 -8.21 -2.21 -6.28
N GLY A 51 -7.44 -2.95 -7.09
CA GLY A 51 -6.27 -2.44 -7.80
C GLY A 51 -4.93 -2.70 -7.10
N LEU A 52 -4.94 -3.32 -5.91
CA LEU A 52 -3.74 -3.74 -5.19
C LEU A 52 -3.50 -5.24 -5.36
N SER A 53 -2.22 -5.62 -5.39
CA SER A 53 -1.76 -7.01 -5.44
C SER A 53 -0.97 -7.35 -4.18
N CYS A 54 -1.18 -8.56 -3.68
CA CYS A 54 -0.50 -9.06 -2.50
C CYS A 54 0.91 -9.53 -2.89
N PHE A 55 1.94 -8.80 -2.47
CA PHE A 55 3.33 -9.09 -2.80
C PHE A 55 4.15 -9.45 -1.57
N GLY A 56 4.93 -10.53 -1.68
CA GLY A 56 5.79 -11.01 -0.61
C GLY A 56 7.16 -10.32 -0.60
N ILE A 57 7.48 -9.58 0.46
CA ILE A 57 8.82 -9.06 0.68
C ILE A 57 9.59 -10.00 1.63
N ALA A 58 10.53 -10.77 1.07
CA ALA A 58 11.35 -11.70 1.85
C ALA A 58 12.31 -11.00 2.82
N GLU A 59 12.76 -9.79 2.48
CA GLU A 59 13.80 -9.04 3.21
C GLU A 59 13.32 -8.41 4.54
N ALA A 60 12.00 -8.35 4.78
CA ALA A 60 11.40 -7.77 5.98
C ALA A 60 10.65 -8.79 6.85
N GLY A 61 11.07 -10.07 6.81
CA GLY A 61 10.50 -11.14 7.65
C GLY A 61 9.25 -11.81 7.08
N PHE A 62 9.24 -12.15 5.78
CA PHE A 62 8.10 -12.77 5.07
C PHE A 62 6.77 -12.08 5.39
N ARG A 63 6.75 -10.77 5.10
CA ARG A 63 5.53 -9.97 5.17
C ARG A 63 4.94 -9.91 3.77
N ASN A 64 3.66 -10.23 3.67
CA ASN A 64 2.93 -10.02 2.42
C ASN A 64 2.30 -8.66 2.54
N ILE A 65 2.60 -7.72 1.65
CA ILE A 65 2.01 -6.39 1.67
C ILE A 65 1.15 -6.16 0.43
N CYS A 66 0.06 -5.43 0.58
CA CYS A 66 -0.68 -4.94 -0.57
C CYS A 66 0.08 -3.79 -1.22
N THR A 67 0.26 -3.85 -2.53
CA THR A 67 0.93 -2.80 -3.30
C THR A 67 0.40 -2.75 -4.72
N HIS A 68 0.56 -1.61 -5.38
CA HIS A 68 0.23 -1.46 -6.80
C HIS A 68 1.27 -2.15 -7.68
N LEU A 69 0.80 -2.76 -8.76
CA LEU A 69 1.66 -3.06 -9.90
C LEU A 69 1.98 -1.74 -10.60
N CYS A 70 3.25 -1.55 -10.95
CA CYS A 70 3.72 -0.34 -11.59
C CYS A 70 4.43 -0.64 -12.90
N ASP A 71 4.28 0.24 -13.88
CA ASP A 71 5.14 0.27 -15.05
C ASP A 71 6.17 1.39 -14.92
N THR A 72 5.86 2.43 -14.16
CA THR A 72 6.75 3.55 -13.87
C THR A 72 6.53 4.02 -12.44
N VAL A 73 7.42 4.85 -11.90
CA VAL A 73 7.22 5.50 -10.58
C VAL A 73 5.91 6.29 -10.50
N ALA A 74 5.37 6.76 -11.62
CA ALA A 74 4.12 7.51 -11.66
C ALA A 74 2.89 6.64 -11.34
N ASP A 75 2.98 5.31 -11.50
CA ASP A 75 1.90 4.37 -11.17
C ASP A 75 1.81 4.07 -9.67
N CYS A 76 2.82 4.47 -8.89
CA CYS A 76 2.89 4.21 -7.44
C CYS A 76 2.10 5.20 -6.58
N GLY A 77 1.34 6.11 -7.18
CA GLY A 77 0.52 7.07 -6.45
C GLY A 77 1.32 8.20 -5.79
N ASP A 78 0.68 8.91 -4.86
CA ASP A 78 1.15 10.17 -4.24
C ASP A 78 1.96 9.95 -2.95
N PHE A 79 2.31 8.72 -2.59
CA PHE A 79 3.17 8.48 -1.45
C PHE A 79 4.60 8.95 -1.78
N GLU A 80 4.97 10.12 -1.25
CA GLU A 80 6.31 10.68 -1.39
C GLU A 80 7.37 9.65 -0.94
N GLY A 81 8.07 9.06 -1.93
CA GLY A 81 9.19 8.15 -1.67
C GLY A 81 8.98 6.69 -2.10
N ASP A 82 7.86 6.35 -2.73
CA ASP A 82 7.71 5.05 -3.39
C ASP A 82 8.50 4.98 -4.70
N VAL A 83 9.03 3.80 -5.01
CA VAL A 83 9.75 3.51 -6.24
C VAL A 83 9.19 2.26 -6.89
N CYS A 84 9.15 2.25 -8.23
CA CYS A 84 8.74 1.06 -8.95
C CYS A 84 9.88 0.04 -8.93
N CYS A 85 9.71 -1.00 -8.15
CA CYS A 85 10.69 -2.05 -7.93
C CYS A 85 10.47 -3.16 -8.95
N GLN A 86 11.42 -3.30 -9.88
CA GLN A 86 11.46 -4.39 -10.84
C GLN A 86 12.38 -5.53 -10.35
N ARG A 87 11.81 -6.71 -10.06
CA ARG A 87 12.59 -7.93 -9.77
C ARG A 87 12.64 -8.85 -10.99
N PRO A 88 13.84 -9.28 -11.45
CA PRO A 88 13.94 -10.31 -12.47
C PRO A 88 13.62 -11.68 -11.87
N GLY A 89 12.39 -12.15 -12.05
CA GLY A 89 11.94 -13.48 -11.66
C GLY A 89 12.05 -14.50 -12.80
N PRO A 90 12.05 -15.82 -12.51
CA PRO A 90 12.14 -16.88 -13.51
C PRO A 90 10.87 -17.09 -14.34
N GLN A 91 9.75 -16.43 -14.02
CA GLN A 91 8.45 -16.67 -14.66
C GLN A 91 7.66 -15.41 -15.04
N LEU A 92 7.95 -14.22 -14.48
CA LEU A 92 7.39 -12.93 -14.89
C LEU A 92 8.26 -11.79 -14.32
N ILE A 93 8.20 -10.59 -14.91
CA ILE A 93 8.77 -9.38 -14.31
C ILE A 93 7.76 -8.88 -13.29
N ASP A 94 7.97 -9.18 -12.01
CA ASP A 94 7.17 -8.59 -10.94
C ASP A 94 7.62 -7.15 -10.73
N ARG A 95 6.77 -6.20 -11.14
CA ARG A 95 6.95 -4.76 -10.93
C ARG A 95 5.92 -4.31 -9.92
N TYR A 96 6.38 -3.76 -8.82
CA TYR A 96 5.52 -3.38 -7.73
C TYR A 96 6.06 -2.16 -7.00
N CYS A 97 5.17 -1.39 -6.41
CA CYS A 97 5.56 -0.21 -5.66
C CYS A 97 6.11 -0.62 -4.30
N VAL A 98 7.23 -0.03 -3.92
CA VAL A 98 7.75 -0.17 -2.57
C VAL A 98 8.29 1.17 -2.10
N PRO A 99 8.18 1.46 -0.80
CA PRO A 99 8.86 2.61 -0.25
C PRO A 99 10.35 2.40 -0.38
N ARG A 100 11.07 3.45 -0.78
CA ARG A 100 12.52 3.42 -0.95
C ARG A 100 13.27 2.98 0.31
N ALA A 101 12.66 3.16 1.48
CA ALA A 101 13.16 2.68 2.77
C ALA A 101 13.13 1.14 2.92
N LEU A 102 12.25 0.44 2.19
CA LEU A 102 12.10 -1.02 2.21
C LEU A 102 12.51 -1.66 0.89
N LEU A 103 13.28 -0.94 0.06
CA LEU A 103 13.72 -1.44 -1.24
C LEU A 103 14.59 -2.71 -1.06
N PRO A 104 14.18 -3.87 -1.61
CA PRO A 104 14.97 -5.08 -1.50
C PRO A 104 16.27 -4.98 -2.32
N ASN A 105 17.37 -5.53 -1.81
CA ASN A 105 18.72 -5.46 -2.41
C ASN A 105 18.84 -6.03 -3.84
N GLY A 106 17.81 -6.69 -4.35
CA GLY A 106 17.74 -7.26 -5.71
C GLY A 106 16.75 -6.57 -6.63
N CYS A 107 16.35 -5.33 -6.32
CA CYS A 107 15.38 -4.60 -7.10
C CYS A 107 15.99 -3.44 -7.88
N ALA A 108 15.67 -3.36 -9.17
CA ALA A 108 15.96 -2.18 -9.97
C ALA A 108 14.83 -1.16 -9.78
N ALA A 109 15.13 -0.03 -9.13
CA ALA A 109 14.20 1.09 -9.04
C ALA A 109 14.15 1.82 -10.39
N GLN A 110 12.95 2.07 -10.90
CA GLN A 110 12.66 2.81 -12.13
C GLN A 110 12.01 4.15 -11.84
#